data_AF-A0A1F4XKS8-F1
#
_entry.id   AF-A0A1F4XKS8-F1
#
_cell.length_a   1.000
_cell.length_b   1.000
_cell.length_c   1.000
_cell.angle_alpha   90.00
_cell.angle_beta   90.00
_cell.angle_gamma   90.00
#
_symmetry.space_group_name_H-M   'P 1'
#
loop_
_entity.id
_entity.type
_entity.pdbx_description
1 polymer ?
#
loop_
_entity_poly.entity_id
_entity_poly.type
_entity_poly.pdbx_seq_one_letter_code
_entity_poly.pdbx_strand_id
1 'polypeptide(L)'
;MQIRQSELLLVPTNKVSVKYFKAGDANGDTLVTISDVVYLVNYLFKGGPPPNPLEAGDANCDGLVNVADVIYLINYLFKGGPPPR
;
A
#
# COMPACT_ATOMS: atom_id res chain seq x y z
N MET A 1 -34.65 45.39 -11.46
CA MET A 1 -35.55 44.26 -11.78
C MET A 1 -34.74 42.99 -11.58
N GLN A 2 -35.04 42.26 -10.51
CA GLN A 2 -34.28 41.10 -10.03
C GLN A 2 -34.82 39.84 -10.72
N ILE A 3 -33.97 39.05 -11.37
CA ILE A 3 -34.34 37.71 -11.84
C ILE A 3 -33.28 36.69 -11.40
N ARG A 4 -33.57 36.13 -10.22
CA ARG A 4 -33.31 34.78 -9.66
C ARG A 4 -32.07 34.03 -10.13
N GLN A 5 -31.06 33.98 -9.24
CA GLN A 5 -30.09 32.88 -9.18
C GLN A 5 -30.85 31.56 -9.09
N SER A 6 -30.78 30.74 -10.14
CA SER A 6 -31.19 29.35 -10.10
C SER A 6 -30.20 28.60 -9.21
N GLU A 7 -30.69 28.07 -8.09
CA GLU A 7 -29.98 27.15 -7.21
C GLU A 7 -29.41 26.00 -8.04
N LEU A 8 -28.09 26.05 -8.26
CA LEU A 8 -27.32 24.93 -8.78
C LEU A 8 -27.37 23.85 -7.69
N LEU A 9 -28.19 22.84 -7.93
CA LEU A 9 -28.35 21.63 -7.12
C LEU A 9 -26.98 21.20 -6.58
N LEU A 10 -26.78 21.28 -5.27
CA LEU A 10 -25.63 20.70 -4.58
C LEU A 10 -25.72 19.18 -4.74
N VAL A 11 -25.24 18.65 -5.87
CA VAL A 11 -24.90 17.23 -5.97
C VAL A 11 -23.80 16.99 -4.94
N PRO A 12 -24.02 16.14 -3.92
CA PRO A 12 -22.95 15.73 -3.03
C PRO A 12 -21.94 15.00 -3.91
N THR A 13 -20.81 15.64 -4.20
CA THR A 13 -19.67 14.92 -4.75
C THR A 13 -19.19 14.04 -3.60
N ASN A 14 -19.57 12.76 -3.63
CA ASN A 14 -18.91 11.75 -2.82
C ASN A 14 -17.43 11.84 -3.19
N LYS A 15 -16.64 12.50 -2.36
CA LYS A 15 -15.19 12.55 -2.48
C LYS A 15 -14.70 11.13 -2.26
N VAL A 16 -14.51 10.38 -3.34
CA VAL A 16 -13.83 9.09 -3.30
C VAL A 16 -12.38 9.39 -2.91
N SER A 17 -12.02 9.11 -1.65
CA SER A 17 -10.63 9.15 -1.22
C SER A 17 -9.92 7.90 -1.72
N VAL A 18 -9.18 8.03 -2.83
CA VAL A 18 -8.31 6.96 -3.32
C VAL A 18 -7.09 6.91 -2.40
N LYS A 19 -6.93 5.83 -1.64
CA LYS A 19 -5.74 5.61 -0.81
C LYS A 19 -4.66 4.97 -1.68
N TYR A 20 -3.65 5.75 -2.04
CA TYR A 20 -2.46 5.23 -2.71
C TYR A 20 -1.61 4.46 -1.69
N PHE A 21 -1.00 3.36 -2.14
CA PHE A 21 -0.02 2.62 -1.37
C PHE A 21 1.24 2.43 -2.23
N LYS A 22 2.33 2.05 -1.57
CA LYS A 22 3.60 1.75 -2.21
C LYS A 22 3.86 0.26 -2.06
N ALA A 23 4.07 -0.44 -3.17
CA ALA A 23 4.43 -1.84 -3.11
C ALA A 23 5.74 -2.03 -2.33
N GLY A 24 5.77 -3.02 -1.45
CA GLY A 24 6.90 -3.30 -0.57
C GLY A 24 7.02 -2.40 0.66
N ASP A 25 6.16 -1.39 0.84
CA ASP A 25 6.03 -0.59 2.07
C ASP A 25 5.02 -1.26 3.01
N ALA A 26 5.42 -2.41 3.55
CA ALA A 26 4.55 -3.27 4.34
C ALA A 26 4.17 -2.62 5.68
N ASN A 27 5.03 -1.76 6.23
CA ASN A 27 4.76 -1.09 7.50
C ASN A 27 4.00 0.25 7.35
N GLY A 28 3.88 0.77 6.11
CA GLY A 28 3.13 2.00 5.78
C GLY A 28 3.87 3.29 6.15
N ASP A 29 5.20 3.25 6.27
CA ASP A 29 6.03 4.41 6.62
C ASP A 29 6.54 5.20 5.41
N THR A 30 6.10 4.83 4.20
CA THR A 30 6.44 5.41 2.88
C THR A 30 7.83 5.08 2.35
N LEU A 31 8.65 4.38 3.13
CA LEU A 31 9.96 3.90 2.74
C LEU A 31 9.87 2.40 2.39
N VAL A 32 10.85 1.92 1.63
CA VAL A 32 11.00 0.47 1.37
C VAL A 32 12.37 0.11 1.88
N THR A 33 12.40 -0.52 3.05
CA THR A 33 13.60 -0.77 3.85
C THR A 33 13.57 -2.16 4.48
N ILE A 34 14.58 -2.48 5.28
CA ILE A 34 14.59 -3.72 6.06
C ILE A 34 13.44 -3.78 7.09
N SER A 35 12.88 -2.64 7.50
CA SER A 35 11.74 -2.61 8.43
C SER A 35 10.51 -3.28 7.84
N ASP A 36 10.30 -3.20 6.52
CA ASP A 36 9.20 -3.86 5.81
C ASP A 36 9.35 -5.38 5.80
N VAL A 37 10.58 -5.85 5.61
CA VAL A 37 10.93 -7.28 5.72
C VAL A 37 10.59 -7.80 7.12
N VAL A 38 11.00 -7.08 8.16
CA VAL A 38 10.69 -7.45 9.56
C VAL A 38 9.19 -7.42 9.82
N TYR A 39 8.48 -6.43 9.27
CA TYR A 39 7.03 -6.31 9.39
C TYR A 39 6.31 -7.52 8.79
N LEU A 40 6.65 -7.90 7.54
CA LEU A 40 6.08 -9.09 6.89
C LEU A 40 6.40 -10.39 7.65
N VAL A 41 7.61 -10.55 8.17
CA VAL A 41 7.96 -11.73 8.98
C VAL A 41 7.10 -11.79 10.25
N ASN A 42 6.86 -10.65 10.90
CA ASN A 42 6.00 -10.60 12.09
C ASN A 42 4.54 -10.92 11.74
N TYR A 43 4.02 -10.39 10.64
CA TYR A 43 2.68 -10.70 10.13
C TYR A 43 2.52 -12.20 9.84
N LEU A 44 3.41 -12.77 9.02
CA LEU A 44 3.30 -14.13 8.51
C LEU A 44 3.52 -15.21 9.58
N PHE A 45 4.39 -14.96 10.56
CA PHE A 45 4.88 -16.01 11.46
C PHE A 45 4.69 -15.74 12.95
N LYS A 46 4.31 -14.52 13.35
CA LYS A 46 4.23 -14.14 14.77
C LYS A 46 2.89 -13.52 15.16
N GLY A 47 1.89 -13.58 14.29
CA GLY A 47 0.57 -12.99 14.54
C GLY A 47 0.59 -11.47 14.61
N GLY A 48 1.57 -10.83 13.96
CA GLY A 48 1.59 -9.38 13.80
C GLY A 48 0.44 -8.86 12.92
N PRO A 49 0.19 -7.54 12.92
CA PRO A 49 -0.84 -6.95 12.07
C PRO A 49 -0.53 -7.13 10.57
N PRO A 50 -1.55 -7.25 9.71
CA PRO A 50 -1.35 -7.24 8.25
C PRO A 50 -0.97 -5.85 7.73
N PRO A 51 -0.28 -5.75 6.59
CA PRO A 51 -0.13 -4.51 5.83
C PRO A 51 -1.49 -3.85 5.53
N ASN A 52 -1.51 -2.52 5.37
CA ASN A 52 -2.73 -1.76 5.08
C ASN A 52 -2.53 -0.68 4.00
N PRO A 53 -2.93 -0.93 2.75
CA PRO A 53 -3.68 -2.10 2.28
C PRO A 53 -2.83 -3.37 2.26
N LEU A 54 -3.46 -4.56 2.16
CA LEU A 54 -2.75 -5.84 2.20
C LEU A 54 -1.72 -5.92 1.06
N GLU A 55 -2.10 -5.38 -0.09
CA GLU A 55 -1.33 -5.25 -1.32
C GLU A 55 -0.01 -4.47 -1.14
N ALA A 56 0.14 -3.65 -0.08
CA ALA A 56 1.43 -3.03 0.23
C ALA A 56 2.50 -4.06 0.63
N GLY A 57 2.09 -5.23 1.12
CA GLY A 57 2.95 -6.37 1.41
C GLY A 57 3.21 -7.32 0.25
N ASP A 58 2.49 -7.19 -0.87
CA ASP A 58 2.67 -7.98 -2.09
C ASP A 58 3.78 -7.32 -2.92
N ALA A 59 5.03 -7.58 -2.55
CA ALA A 59 6.20 -6.93 -3.12
C ALA A 59 6.56 -7.50 -4.50
N ASN A 60 6.21 -8.76 -4.78
CA ASN A 60 6.47 -9.40 -6.06
C ASN A 60 5.29 -9.25 -7.05
N CYS A 61 4.16 -8.69 -6.60
CA CYS A 61 2.97 -8.41 -7.40
C CYS A 61 2.28 -9.68 -7.93
N ASP A 62 2.33 -10.78 -7.17
CA ASP A 62 1.73 -12.06 -7.54
C ASP A 62 0.29 -12.25 -7.00
N GLY A 63 -0.20 -11.27 -6.24
CA GLY A 63 -1.53 -11.27 -5.63
C GLY A 63 -1.59 -11.96 -4.26
N LEU A 64 -0.48 -12.46 -3.72
CA LEU A 64 -0.43 -13.18 -2.46
C LEU A 64 0.65 -12.63 -1.53
N VAL A 65 0.26 -12.12 -0.36
CA VAL A 65 1.24 -11.75 0.67
C VAL A 65 1.76 -13.00 1.38
N ASN A 66 2.98 -13.41 1.06
CA ASN A 66 3.61 -14.62 1.58
C ASN A 66 5.15 -14.49 1.72
N VAL A 67 5.83 -15.62 1.94
CA VAL A 67 7.30 -15.64 2.14
C VAL A 67 8.08 -15.21 0.87
N ALA A 68 7.49 -15.34 -0.32
CA ALA A 68 8.09 -14.89 -1.56
C ALA A 68 8.33 -13.37 -1.56
N ASP A 69 7.43 -12.58 -0.96
CA ASP A 69 7.58 -11.13 -0.83
C ASP A 69 8.76 -10.75 0.06
N VAL A 70 8.94 -11.47 1.16
CA VAL A 70 10.08 -11.31 2.07
C VAL A 70 11.39 -11.55 1.31
N ILE A 71 11.45 -12.62 0.51
CA ILE A 71 12.62 -12.94 -0.32
C ILE A 71 12.82 -11.87 -1.40
N TYR A 72 11.75 -11.40 -2.03
CA TYR A 72 11.79 -10.37 -3.07
C TYR A 72 12.38 -9.06 -2.52
N LEU A 73 11.91 -8.59 -1.36
CA LEU A 73 12.44 -7.40 -0.69
C LEU A 73 13.92 -7.55 -0.31
N ILE A 74 14.33 -8.71 0.19
CA ILE A 74 15.76 -8.96 0.49
C ILE A 74 16.61 -8.88 -0.78
N ASN A 75 16.14 -9.46 -1.89
CA ASN A 75 16.86 -9.40 -3.15
C ASN A 75 16.96 -7.97 -3.69
N TYR A 76 15.88 -7.19 -3.60
CA TYR A 76 15.87 -5.76 -3.96
C TYR A 76 16.88 -4.96 -3.11
N LEU A 77 16.78 -5.06 -1.78
CA LEU A 77 17.53 -4.23 -0.84
C LEU A 77 19.04 -4.55 -0.81
N PHE A 78 19.42 -5.81 -0.99
CA PHE A 78 20.79 -6.26 -0.71
C PHE A 78 21.49 -6.96 -1.87
N LYS A 79 20.78 -7.30 -2.96
CA LYS A 79 21.35 -8.08 -4.08
C LYS A 79 21.16 -7.44 -5.44
N GLY A 80 20.70 -6.19 -5.50
CA GLY A 80 20.46 -5.48 -6.77
C GLY A 80 19.30 -6.05 -7.58
N GLY A 81 18.34 -6.70 -6.92
CA GLY A 81 17.11 -7.15 -7.54
C GLY A 81 16.22 -5.98 -8.01
N PRO A 82 15.17 -6.26 -8.79
CA PRO A 82 14.23 -5.25 -9.25
C PRO A 82 13.44 -4.61 -8.08
N PRO A 83 13.00 -3.35 -8.21
CA PRO A 83 12.12 -2.73 -7.22
C PRO A 83 10.74 -3.41 -7.15
N PRO A 84 10.03 -3.31 -6.01
CA PRO A 84 8.63 -3.73 -5.87
C PRO A 84 7.70 -2.98 -6.84
N ARG A 85 6.57 -3.57 -7.18
CA ARG A 85 5.64 -3.08 -8.21
C ARG A 85 4.21 -3.01 -7.73
#